data_AF-A0A0T1ST94-F1
#
_entry.id   AF-A0A0T1ST94-F1
#
_cell.length_a   1.000
_cell.length_b   1.000
_cell.length_c   1.000
_cell.angle_alpha   90.00
_cell.angle_beta   90.00
_cell.angle_gamma   90.00
#
_symmetry.space_group_name_H-M   'P 1'
#
loop_
_entity.id
_entity.type
_entity.pdbx_description
1 polymer ?
#
loop_
_entity_poly.entity_id
_entity_poly.type
_entity_poly.pdbx_seq_one_letter_code
_entity_poly.pdbx_strand_id
1 'polypeptide(L)'
;MTGAAHAEENTGSASCNTPGAHGDLYYSNYHGPDATVEISFTLDDTLADGYEVRMRLLSTDVWGKVHYWPWRTNAKGSGTRSTWETTASHPNGLFNIGVQVARTNSAGTLVNSCSDW
;
A
#
# COMPACT_ATOMS: atom_id res chain seq x y z
N MET A 1 -16.95 21.16 -32.30
CA MET A 1 -16.39 19.82 -31.99
C MET A 1 -16.30 19.72 -30.48
N THR A 2 -17.20 18.98 -29.85
CA THR A 2 -17.11 18.68 -28.42
C THR A 2 -16.12 17.53 -28.25
N GLY A 3 -14.85 17.87 -28.01
CA GLY A 3 -13.85 16.88 -27.64
C GLY A 3 -14.22 16.31 -26.27
N ALA A 4 -14.39 14.99 -26.18
CA ALA A 4 -14.47 14.34 -24.89
C ALA A 4 -13.15 14.61 -24.14
N ALA A 5 -13.24 15.25 -22.98
CA ALA A 5 -12.12 15.27 -22.05
C ALA A 5 -11.97 13.86 -21.50
N HIS A 6 -11.06 13.07 -22.06
CA HIS A 6 -10.59 11.86 -21.40
C HIS A 6 -9.74 12.34 -20.23
N ALA A 7 -10.18 12.09 -19.00
CA ALA A 7 -9.31 12.24 -17.85
C ALA A 7 -8.17 11.23 -18.02
N GLU A 8 -6.92 11.71 -18.07
CA GLU A 8 -5.77 10.83 -18.22
C GLU A 8 -5.68 9.94 -16.98
N GLU A 9 -5.72 8.62 -17.20
CA GLU A 9 -5.45 7.66 -16.14
C GLU A 9 -3.95 7.63 -15.88
N ASN A 10 -3.59 7.82 -14.62
CA ASN A 10 -2.25 7.63 -14.11
C ASN A 10 -2.19 6.30 -13.33
N THR A 11 -1.08 5.60 -13.52
CA THR A 11 -0.77 4.35 -12.82
C THR A 11 0.63 4.45 -12.23
N GLY A 12 0.90 3.68 -11.19
CA GLY A 12 2.22 3.68 -10.57
C GLY A 12 2.39 2.57 -9.56
N SER A 13 3.57 2.51 -8.96
CA SER A 13 3.89 1.52 -7.95
C SER A 13 4.85 2.07 -6.91
N ALA A 14 4.76 1.54 -5.70
CA ALA A 14 5.69 1.80 -4.61
C ALA A 14 6.05 0.46 -3.97
N SER A 15 7.30 0.27 -3.58
CA SER A 15 7.72 -0.96 -2.92
C SER A 15 8.76 -0.69 -1.86
N CYS A 16 8.76 -1.50 -0.81
CA CYS A 16 9.83 -1.42 0.17
C CYS A 16 10.17 -2.79 0.75
N ASN A 17 11.40 -2.90 1.22
CA ASN A 17 11.95 -4.11 1.82
C ASN A 17 12.46 -3.79 3.22
N THR A 18 12.16 -4.67 4.17
CA THR A 18 12.63 -4.60 5.54
C THR A 18 13.00 -6.02 5.99
N PRO A 19 13.88 -6.23 6.99
CA PRO A 19 14.26 -7.59 7.39
C PRO A 19 13.04 -8.48 7.68
N GLY A 20 12.90 -9.54 6.88
CA GLY A 20 11.81 -10.52 6.98
C GLY A 20 10.55 -10.19 6.18
N ALA A 21 10.44 -9.03 5.53
CA ALA A 21 9.25 -8.69 4.75
C ALA A 21 9.56 -7.84 3.51
N HIS A 22 8.98 -8.21 2.37
CA HIS A 22 9.00 -7.41 1.14
C HIS A 22 7.57 -7.18 0.67
N GLY A 23 7.24 -5.94 0.32
CA GLY A 23 5.91 -5.62 -0.19
C GLY A 23 5.92 -4.63 -1.34
N ASP A 24 5.00 -4.86 -2.27
CA ASP A 24 4.78 -4.09 -3.47
C ASP A 24 3.33 -3.60 -3.50
N LEU A 25 3.15 -2.33 -3.85
CA LEU A 25 1.88 -1.69 -4.12
C LEU A 25 1.87 -1.28 -5.59
N TYR A 26 0.82 -1.64 -6.32
CA TYR A 26 0.50 -1.08 -7.62
C TYR A 26 -0.84 -0.33 -7.53
N TYR A 27 -0.94 0.81 -8.20
CA TYR A 27 -2.18 1.57 -8.30
C TYR A 27 -2.55 1.91 -9.74
N SER A 28 -3.85 1.91 -10.01
CA SER A 28 -4.47 2.27 -11.29
C SER A 28 -5.73 3.10 -11.09
N ASN A 29 -6.34 3.54 -12.19
CA ASN A 29 -7.54 4.37 -12.19
C ASN A 29 -7.37 5.73 -11.45
N TYR A 30 -6.14 6.25 -11.35
CA TYR A 30 -5.89 7.54 -10.71
C TYR A 30 -6.01 8.67 -11.74
N HIS A 31 -7.09 9.45 -11.69
CA HIS A 31 -7.38 10.56 -12.61
C HIS A 31 -7.41 11.93 -11.91
N GLY A 32 -7.00 11.98 -10.64
CA GLY A 32 -7.01 13.19 -9.82
C GLY A 32 -7.32 12.91 -8.36
N PRO A 33 -7.22 13.91 -7.47
CA PRO A 33 -7.33 13.70 -6.04
C PRO A 33 -8.66 13.09 -5.57
N ASP A 34 -9.76 13.36 -6.26
CA ASP A 34 -11.10 12.85 -5.97
C ASP A 34 -11.37 11.43 -6.51
N ALA A 35 -10.41 10.85 -7.23
CA ALA A 35 -10.54 9.51 -7.81
C ALA A 35 -10.75 8.41 -6.75
N THR A 36 -11.48 7.38 -7.15
CA THR A 36 -11.44 6.08 -6.47
C THR A 36 -10.38 5.22 -7.13
N VAL A 37 -9.21 5.18 -6.49
CA VAL A 37 -8.01 4.51 -7.00
C VAL A 37 -8.09 3.02 -6.74
N GLU A 38 -7.75 2.20 -7.73
CA GLU A 38 -7.59 0.75 -7.57
C GLU A 38 -6.20 0.44 -7.03
N ILE A 39 -6.12 -0.44 -6.05
CA ILE A 39 -4.87 -0.78 -5.35
C ILE A 39 -4.69 -2.30 -5.34
N SER A 40 -3.57 -2.75 -5.89
CA SER A 40 -3.08 -4.12 -5.77
C SER A 40 -1.91 -4.17 -4.81
N PHE A 41 -1.94 -5.12 -3.90
CA PHE A 41 -0.92 -5.33 -2.88
C PHE A 41 -0.32 -6.72 -3.03
N THR A 42 1.01 -6.83 -2.95
CA THR A 42 1.72 -8.10 -2.79
C THR A 42 2.63 -8.02 -1.57
N LEU A 43 2.60 -9.06 -0.72
CA LEU A 43 3.40 -9.14 0.49
C LEU A 43 4.01 -10.53 0.67
N ASP A 44 5.34 -10.56 0.74
CA ASP A 44 6.14 -11.75 0.98
C ASP A 44 6.68 -11.74 2.41
N ASP A 45 6.45 -12.85 3.13
CA ASP A 45 7.18 -13.17 4.36
C ASP A 45 8.45 -13.94 3.96
N THR A 46 9.61 -13.40 4.30
CA THR A 46 10.91 -13.91 3.84
C THR A 46 11.72 -14.59 4.94
N LEU A 47 11.24 -14.63 6.19
CA LEU A 47 12.02 -15.12 7.32
C LEU A 47 11.23 -16.08 8.23
N ALA A 48 11.82 -17.25 8.51
CA ALA A 48 11.21 -18.30 9.32
C ALA A 48 11.41 -18.05 10.83
N ASP A 49 10.71 -17.06 11.37
CA ASP A 49 10.89 -16.59 12.75
C ASP A 49 9.59 -16.54 13.60
N GLY A 50 8.46 -16.93 12.99
CA GLY A 50 7.15 -16.97 13.64
C GLY A 50 6.48 -15.61 13.82
N TYR A 51 7.00 -14.55 13.18
CA TYR A 51 6.36 -13.24 13.13
C TYR A 51 5.38 -13.18 11.96
N GLU A 52 4.46 -12.23 12.04
CA GLU A 52 3.60 -11.88 10.91
C GLU A 52 4.22 -10.70 10.16
N VAL A 53 3.93 -10.61 8.88
CA VAL A 53 4.28 -9.43 8.08
C VAL A 53 3.01 -8.67 7.69
N ARG A 54 3.11 -7.35 7.62
CA ARG A 54 1.99 -6.44 7.37
C ARG A 54 2.35 -5.40 6.33
N MET A 55 1.37 -4.98 5.55
CA MET A 55 1.50 -3.84 4.65
C MET A 55 0.27 -2.96 4.66
N ARG A 56 0.42 -1.67 4.34
CA ARG A 56 -0.70 -0.74 4.13
C ARG A 56 -0.35 0.30 3.09
N LEU A 57 -1.40 0.86 2.47
CA LEU A 57 -1.32 2.09 1.70
C LEU A 57 -0.97 3.25 2.64
N LEU A 58 -0.13 4.14 2.14
CA LEU A 58 0.05 5.50 2.63
C LEU A 58 -0.50 6.46 1.59
N SER A 59 -1.16 7.53 2.03
CA SER A 59 -1.44 8.63 1.12
C SER A 59 -1.25 9.98 1.78
N THR A 60 -1.26 11.05 0.97
CA THR A 60 -1.37 12.43 1.48
C THR A 60 -2.64 13.08 0.98
N ASP A 61 -3.21 13.99 1.79
CA ASP A 61 -4.32 14.83 1.37
C ASP A 61 -3.87 16.21 0.86
N VAL A 62 -4.83 17.05 0.49
CA VAL A 62 -4.58 18.42 -0.02
C VAL A 62 -3.78 19.31 0.94
N TRP A 63 -3.72 18.99 2.23
CA TRP A 63 -2.93 19.71 3.22
C TRP A 63 -1.58 19.04 3.52
N GLY A 64 -1.22 18.01 2.76
CA GLY A 64 0.00 17.23 2.95
C GLY A 64 -0.02 16.32 4.18
N LYS A 65 -1.19 16.08 4.79
CA LYS A 65 -1.30 15.19 5.94
C LYS A 65 -1.22 13.73 5.48
N VAL A 66 -0.34 12.95 6.10
CA VAL A 66 -0.23 11.52 5.84
C VAL A 66 -1.42 10.76 6.43
N HIS A 67 -2.06 9.97 5.58
CA HIS A 67 -3.11 9.02 5.94
C HIS A 67 -2.57 7.61 5.90
N TYR A 68 -2.79 6.92 7.02
CA TYR A 68 -2.37 5.54 7.21
C TYR A 68 -3.58 4.64 7.09
N TRP A 69 -3.62 3.84 6.03
CA TRP A 69 -4.76 2.98 5.73
C TRP A 69 -4.70 1.69 6.58
N PRO A 70 -5.81 0.93 6.68
CA PRO A 70 -5.83 -0.32 7.42
C PRO A 70 -4.74 -1.31 6.95
N TRP A 71 -4.18 -2.06 7.90
CA TRP A 71 -3.19 -3.09 7.60
C TRP A 71 -3.81 -4.29 6.86
N ARG A 72 -3.08 -4.81 5.88
CA ARG A 72 -3.18 -6.17 5.36
C ARG A 72 -2.10 -7.02 6.02
N THR A 73 -2.43 -8.24 6.41
CA THR A 73 -1.53 -9.11 7.18
C THR A 73 -1.33 -10.43 6.45
N ASN A 74 -0.07 -10.82 6.24
CA ASN A 74 0.29 -12.18 5.89
C ASN A 74 0.78 -12.90 7.15
N ALA A 75 -0.03 -13.84 7.65
CA ALA A 75 0.25 -14.68 8.81
C ALA A 75 0.49 -16.15 8.43
N LYS A 76 0.75 -16.44 7.14
CA LYS A 76 0.94 -17.82 6.65
C LYS A 76 2.38 -18.33 6.90
N GLY A 77 3.29 -17.46 7.33
CA GLY A 77 4.68 -17.76 7.65
C GLY A 77 5.64 -17.63 6.46
N SER A 78 6.92 -17.90 6.71
CA SER A 78 8.02 -17.73 5.75
C SER A 78 7.80 -18.43 4.41
N GLY A 79 8.26 -17.77 3.35
CA GLY A 79 8.19 -18.26 1.97
C GLY A 79 6.79 -18.14 1.35
N THR A 80 5.85 -17.50 2.04
CA THR A 80 4.49 -17.32 1.55
C THR A 80 4.29 -15.92 0.99
N ARG A 81 3.49 -15.87 -0.08
CA ARG A 81 3.00 -14.65 -0.70
C ARG A 81 1.52 -14.48 -0.42
N SER A 82 1.11 -13.25 -0.12
CA SER A 82 -0.30 -12.87 -0.09
C SER A 82 -0.53 -11.66 -0.97
N THR A 83 -1.68 -11.67 -1.65
CA THR A 83 -2.08 -10.62 -2.60
C THR A 83 -3.48 -10.15 -2.27
N TRP A 84 -3.73 -8.84 -2.37
CA TRP A 84 -5.05 -8.24 -2.15
C TRP A 84 -5.33 -7.18 -3.20
N GLU A 85 -6.56 -7.16 -3.69
CA GLU A 85 -7.11 -6.09 -4.52
C GLU A 85 -8.10 -5.27 -3.69
N THR A 86 -8.02 -3.95 -3.78
CA THR A 86 -8.91 -3.04 -3.05
C THR A 86 -9.02 -1.70 -3.76
N THR A 87 -9.78 -0.77 -3.20
CA THR A 87 -9.86 0.60 -3.68
C THR A 87 -9.62 1.59 -2.54
N ALA A 88 -9.16 2.78 -2.89
CA ALA A 88 -8.95 3.88 -1.96
C ALA A 88 -9.53 5.18 -2.51
N SER A 89 -10.24 5.92 -1.66
CA SER A 89 -10.69 7.28 -1.93
C SER A 89 -10.74 8.07 -0.62
N HIS A 90 -10.38 9.34 -0.66
CA HIS A 90 -10.31 10.17 0.53
C HIS A 90 -11.07 11.50 0.32
N PRO A 91 -11.93 11.93 1.26
CA PRO A 91 -12.76 13.14 1.07
C PRO A 91 -11.97 14.43 0.78
N ASN A 92 -10.73 14.50 1.27
CA ASN A 92 -9.83 15.66 1.07
C ASN A 92 -8.79 15.41 -0.03
N GLY A 93 -9.05 14.41 -0.87
CA GLY A 93 -8.22 13.99 -1.97
C GLY A 93 -7.12 13.00 -1.60
N LEU A 94 -6.68 12.24 -2.60
CA LEU A 94 -5.49 11.39 -2.63
C LEU A 94 -4.43 12.02 -3.53
N PHE A 95 -3.27 12.39 -2.99
CA PHE A 95 -2.20 13.05 -3.76
C PHE A 95 -0.99 12.13 -3.97
N ASN A 96 -0.12 12.03 -2.97
CA ASN A 96 0.96 11.03 -3.00
C ASN A 96 0.40 9.68 -2.55
N ILE A 97 0.82 8.60 -3.21
CA ILE A 97 0.41 7.22 -2.93
C ILE A 97 1.68 6.42 -2.66
N GLY A 98 1.82 5.88 -1.46
CA GLY A 98 2.97 5.11 -1.04
C GLY A 98 2.59 3.82 -0.32
N VAL A 99 3.59 3.06 0.10
CA VAL A 99 3.41 1.81 0.83
C VAL A 99 4.19 1.85 2.13
N GLN A 100 3.64 1.23 3.18
CA GLN A 100 4.38 0.86 4.36
C GLN A 100 4.35 -0.64 4.54
N VAL A 101 5.52 -1.25 4.71
CA VAL A 101 5.69 -2.68 5.00
C VAL A 101 6.33 -2.82 6.37
N ALA A 102 5.89 -3.82 7.14
CA ALA A 102 6.38 -4.04 8.48
C ALA A 102 6.34 -5.50 8.88
N ARG A 103 7.13 -5.83 9.90
CA ARG A 103 7.12 -7.14 10.57
C ARG A 103 6.66 -6.96 12.01
N THR A 104 5.80 -7.85 12.49
CA THR A 104 5.19 -7.78 13.82
C THR A 104 5.36 -9.08 14.57
N ASN A 105 5.78 -9.01 15.82
CA ASN A 105 5.90 -10.19 16.68
C ASN A 105 4.52 -10.76 17.07
N SER A 106 4.51 -11.90 17.76
CA SER A 106 3.27 -12.58 18.21
C SER A 106 2.40 -11.75 19.18
N ALA A 107 2.95 -10.72 19.81
CA ALA A 107 2.19 -9.75 20.62
C ALA A 107 1.60 -8.60 19.79
N GLY A 108 1.77 -8.62 18.47
CA GLY A 108 1.32 -7.56 17.55
C GLY A 108 2.19 -6.30 17.56
N THR A 109 3.37 -6.34 18.18
CA THR A 109 4.29 -5.20 18.24
C THR A 109 5.12 -5.13 16.97
N LEU A 110 5.21 -3.95 16.37
CA LEU A 110 6.10 -3.65 15.24
C LEU A 110 7.56 -3.82 15.65
N VAL A 111 8.28 -4.66 14.93
CA VAL A 111 9.71 -4.94 15.17
C VAL A 111 10.57 -4.10 14.24
N ASN A 112 10.17 -4.02 12.98
CA ASN A 112 10.80 -3.19 11.95
C ASN A 112 9.77 -2.82 10.88
N SER A 113 10.02 -1.71 10.19
CA SER A 113 9.21 -1.25 9.07
C SER A 113 10.02 -0.43 8.07
N CYS A 114 9.49 -0.30 6.85
CA CYS A 114 9.97 0.59 5.81
C CYS A 114 8.78 1.31 5.18
N SER A 115 9.03 2.40 4.46
CA SER A 115 8.02 3.05 3.64
C SER A 115 8.65 3.63 2.37
N ASP A 116 7.86 3.70 1.31
CA ASP A 116 8.24 4.30 0.02
C ASP A 116 7.03 4.99 -0.62
N TRP A 117 7.26 5.95 -1.52
CA TRP A 117 6.25 6.85 -2.09
C TRP A 117 6.38 7.01 -3.60
#